data_AF-A0A7K0XTP4-F1
#
_entry.id   AF-A0A7K0XTP4-F1
#
_cell.length_a   1.000
_cell.length_b   1.000
_cell.length_c   1.000
_cell.angle_alpha   90.00
_cell.angle_beta   90.00
_cell.angle_gamma   90.00
#
_symmetry.space_group_name_H-M   'P 1'
#
loop_
_entity.id
_entity.type
_entity.pdbx_description
1 polymer ?
#
loop_
_entity_poly.entity_id
_entity_poly.type
_entity_poly.pdbx_seq_one_letter_code
_entity_poly.pdbx_strand_id
1 'polypeptide(L)'
;MTGVGLCVPQLEFHVTAEVIRTFAQRAESLGFSSLWVQDHFMYVAHPQNGYGNFPGGRLVVGLGAGWSKEEHTAVGTDFRQRGSRMEEFISVLHSCWGADPVRHRGPFFEVPECSVNPKPVQRADGSTRPPLSVWHRTFVSFPARPGRAQPGIDGLRADLEVARAKGFREVIVECNFWEEIDSPAAWLAVPDRLAPLLG
;
A
#
# COMPACT_ATOMS: atom_id res chain seq x y z
N MET A 1 -3.36 -11.09 -17.08
CA MET A 1 -3.70 -9.66 -17.14
C MET A 1 -3.30 -9.02 -15.83
N THR A 2 -2.70 -7.82 -15.89
CA THR A 2 -2.37 -7.01 -14.70
C THR A 2 -3.64 -6.43 -14.12
N GLY A 3 -3.89 -6.65 -12.82
CA GLY A 3 -5.06 -6.09 -12.14
C GLY A 3 -4.90 -4.60 -11.82
N VAL A 4 -5.98 -3.95 -11.40
CA VAL A 4 -5.98 -2.56 -10.94
C VAL A 4 -6.62 -2.51 -9.55
N GLY A 5 -5.87 -2.03 -8.58
CA GLY A 5 -6.34 -1.82 -7.21
C GLY A 5 -6.48 -0.33 -6.87
N LEU A 6 -7.36 0.00 -5.93
CA LEU A 6 -7.57 1.36 -5.46
C LEU A 6 -7.14 1.51 -3.99
N CYS A 7 -6.43 2.59 -3.65
CA CYS A 7 -6.32 3.01 -2.26
C CYS A 7 -7.67 3.53 -1.78
N VAL A 8 -8.14 3.06 -0.62
CA VAL A 8 -9.37 3.57 -0.03
C VAL A 8 -9.16 5.00 0.49
N PRO A 9 -10.22 5.84 0.48
CA PRO A 9 -10.17 7.14 1.13
C PRO A 9 -9.94 6.95 2.63
N GLN A 10 -8.88 7.54 3.17
CA GLN A 10 -8.52 7.35 4.58
C GLN A 10 -7.61 8.43 5.17
N LEU A 11 -6.95 9.26 4.33
CA LEU A 11 -5.98 10.27 4.80
C LEU A 11 -6.50 11.72 4.72
N GLU A 12 -7.65 11.95 4.11
CA GLU A 12 -8.23 13.28 3.88
C GLU A 12 -9.34 13.63 4.88
N PHE A 13 -9.59 14.93 5.04
CA PHE A 13 -10.77 15.41 5.78
C PHE A 13 -12.06 14.96 5.06
N HIS A 14 -13.13 14.67 5.80
CA HIS A 14 -14.45 14.22 5.29
C HIS A 14 -14.62 12.73 4.94
N VAL A 15 -13.68 11.86 5.34
CA VAL A 15 -13.83 10.41 5.19
C VAL A 15 -14.57 9.80 6.38
N THR A 16 -15.68 9.09 6.11
CA THR A 16 -16.46 8.34 7.12
C THR A 16 -16.49 6.84 6.80
N ALA A 17 -16.88 6.02 7.79
CA ALA A 17 -17.06 4.58 7.57
C ALA A 17 -18.08 4.27 6.45
N GLU A 18 -19.12 5.10 6.30
CA GLU A 18 -20.10 4.97 5.23
C GLU A 18 -19.50 5.25 3.85
N VAL A 19 -18.64 6.28 3.75
CA VAL A 19 -17.90 6.59 2.52
C VAL A 19 -16.98 5.44 2.14
N ILE A 20 -16.21 4.90 3.08
CA ILE A 20 -15.30 3.77 2.84
C ILE A 20 -16.08 2.54 2.35
N ARG A 21 -17.19 2.20 3.01
CA ARG A 21 -18.03 1.05 2.64
C ARG A 21 -18.60 1.22 1.23
N THR A 22 -19.14 2.39 0.92
CA THR A 22 -19.80 2.64 -0.37
C THR A 22 -18.77 2.68 -1.51
N PHE A 23 -17.61 3.30 -1.27
CA PHE A 23 -16.46 3.26 -2.18
C PHE A 23 -16.03 1.83 -2.49
N ALA A 24 -15.85 1.01 -1.45
CA ALA A 24 -15.42 -0.37 -1.59
C ALA A 24 -16.39 -1.21 -2.43
N GLN A 25 -17.70 -1.11 -2.13
CA GLN A 25 -18.75 -1.81 -2.86
C GLN A 25 -18.83 -1.37 -4.33
N ARG A 26 -18.65 -0.07 -4.59
CA ARG A 26 -18.65 0.46 -5.96
C ARG A 26 -17.45 -0.04 -6.74
N ALA A 27 -16.25 0.03 -6.16
CA ALA A 27 -15.03 -0.46 -6.78
C ALA A 27 -15.12 -1.96 -7.13
N GLU A 28 -15.65 -2.78 -6.22
CA GLU A 28 -15.90 -4.20 -6.49
C GLU A 28 -16.88 -4.40 -7.66
N SER A 29 -17.99 -3.67 -7.68
CA SER A 29 -19.00 -3.79 -8.75
C SER A 29 -18.48 -3.42 -10.15
N LEU A 30 -17.45 -2.58 -10.21
CA LEU A 30 -16.81 -2.15 -11.45
C LEU A 30 -15.67 -3.09 -11.90
N GLY A 31 -15.25 -4.02 -11.05
CA GLY A 31 -14.21 -5.00 -11.37
C GLY A 31 -12.78 -4.61 -10.98
N PHE A 32 -12.59 -3.63 -10.09
CA PHE A 32 -11.27 -3.39 -9.48
C PHE A 32 -10.84 -4.64 -8.69
N SER A 33 -9.58 -5.05 -8.84
CA SER A 33 -9.10 -6.35 -8.33
C SER A 33 -8.78 -6.35 -6.84
N SER A 34 -8.57 -5.19 -6.24
CA SER A 34 -8.21 -5.06 -4.84
C SER A 34 -8.46 -3.65 -4.29
N LEU A 35 -8.59 -3.58 -2.96
CA LEU A 35 -8.65 -2.34 -2.20
C LEU A 35 -7.44 -2.29 -1.25
N TRP A 36 -6.79 -1.15 -1.18
CA TRP A 36 -5.57 -0.94 -0.43
C TRP A 36 -5.78 0.08 0.67
N VAL A 37 -5.29 -0.23 1.85
CA VAL A 37 -5.16 0.72 2.96
C VAL A 37 -3.68 1.04 3.12
N GLN A 38 -3.35 2.31 3.31
CA GLN A 38 -2.04 2.73 3.80
C GLN A 38 -2.05 2.70 5.33
N ASP A 39 -1.03 2.11 5.92
CA ASP A 39 -0.82 2.09 7.36
C ASP A 39 0.59 2.57 7.67
N HIS A 40 0.80 3.11 8.88
CA HIS A 40 2.14 3.43 9.37
C HIS A 40 2.64 2.27 10.23
N PHE A 41 3.70 1.57 9.80
CA PHE A 41 4.24 0.44 10.56
C PHE A 41 4.86 0.81 11.93
N MET A 42 5.10 2.10 12.19
CA MET A 42 5.68 2.57 13.43
C MET A 42 4.73 3.53 14.13
N TYR A 43 4.27 3.14 15.30
CA TYR A 43 3.44 3.94 16.21
C TYR A 43 4.19 4.24 17.51
N VAL A 44 3.73 5.26 18.23
CA VAL A 44 4.18 5.63 19.58
C VAL A 44 4.08 4.40 20.49
N ALA A 45 5.08 4.20 21.37
CA ALA A 45 5.26 2.98 22.19
C ALA A 45 4.06 2.59 23.09
N HIS A 46 3.06 3.45 23.24
CA HIS A 46 1.84 3.20 24.02
C HIS A 46 0.57 3.49 23.21
N PRO A 47 0.24 2.66 22.20
CA PRO A 47 -1.02 2.78 21.48
C PRO A 47 -2.18 2.29 22.38
N GLN A 48 -3.23 3.10 22.51
CA GLN A 48 -4.36 2.81 23.41
C GLN A 48 -5.41 1.85 22.83
N ASN A 49 -5.29 1.43 21.55
CA ASN A 49 -6.22 0.50 20.90
C ASN A 49 -5.47 -0.65 20.24
N GLY A 50 -5.78 -1.89 20.67
CA GLY A 50 -5.17 -3.12 20.17
C GLY A 50 -5.65 -3.48 18.76
N TYR A 51 -4.72 -3.91 17.91
CA TYR A 51 -5.02 -4.37 16.55
C TYR A 51 -5.44 -5.85 16.55
N GLY A 52 -6.50 -6.15 15.79
CA GLY A 52 -7.15 -7.46 15.72
C GLY A 52 -6.57 -8.39 14.66
N ASN A 53 -6.60 -9.70 14.97
CA ASN A 53 -6.49 -10.75 13.97
C ASN A 53 -7.65 -10.64 12.97
N PHE A 54 -7.36 -10.53 11.67
CA PHE A 54 -8.36 -10.62 10.62
C PHE A 54 -8.68 -12.10 10.32
N PRO A 55 -9.91 -12.59 10.57
CA PRO A 55 -10.28 -13.95 10.23
C PRO A 55 -10.24 -14.16 8.71
N GLY A 56 -9.55 -15.22 8.25
CA GLY A 56 -9.64 -15.69 6.85
C GLY A 56 -8.42 -15.44 5.94
N GLY A 57 -7.30 -14.93 6.45
CA GLY A 57 -6.02 -14.88 5.69
C GLY A 57 -6.07 -14.03 4.41
N ARG A 58 -6.92 -13.00 4.39
CA ARG A 58 -7.13 -12.13 3.21
C ARG A 58 -6.22 -10.90 3.16
N LEU A 59 -5.41 -10.67 4.20
CA LEU A 59 -4.49 -9.54 4.26
C LEU A 59 -3.31 -9.77 3.30
N VAL A 60 -3.07 -8.81 2.42
CA VAL A 60 -1.86 -8.72 1.61
C VAL A 60 -1.11 -7.48 2.05
N VAL A 61 0.16 -7.65 2.43
CA VAL A 61 1.01 -6.50 2.80
C VAL A 61 1.61 -5.92 1.54
N GLY A 62 1.27 -4.66 1.25
CA GLY A 62 1.89 -3.86 0.20
C GLY A 62 2.96 -2.94 0.78
N LEU A 63 4.19 -3.06 0.30
CA LEU A 63 5.29 -2.20 0.73
C LEU A 63 5.69 -1.21 -0.36
N GLY A 64 5.84 0.06 0.02
CA GLY A 64 6.41 1.10 -0.81
C GLY A 64 7.65 1.69 -0.15
N ALA A 65 8.71 1.94 -0.92
CA ALA A 65 9.99 2.44 -0.38
C ALA A 65 9.96 3.93 0.06
N GLY A 66 8.78 4.57 0.02
CA GLY A 66 8.64 6.01 0.23
C GLY A 66 9.20 6.84 -0.92
N TRP A 67 8.72 8.08 -1.04
CA TRP A 67 9.02 8.96 -2.17
C TRP A 67 9.49 10.37 -1.76
N SER A 68 9.19 10.81 -0.53
CA SER A 68 9.61 12.11 0.01
C SER A 68 11.02 12.05 0.56
N LYS A 69 11.90 12.93 0.07
CA LYS A 69 13.25 13.10 0.61
C LYS A 69 13.21 13.79 1.97
N GLU A 70 12.25 14.67 2.15
CA GLU A 70 12.02 15.48 3.34
C GLU A 70 11.62 14.59 4.51
N GLU A 71 10.67 13.66 4.30
CA GLU A 71 10.29 12.65 5.30
C GLU A 71 11.51 11.79 5.69
N HIS A 72 12.27 11.28 4.71
CA HIS A 72 13.46 10.49 4.98
C HIS A 72 14.49 11.27 5.81
N THR A 73 14.71 12.54 5.48
CA THR A 73 15.61 13.43 6.23
C THR A 73 15.11 13.66 7.65
N ALA A 74 13.81 13.92 7.83
CA ALA A 74 13.20 14.16 9.12
C ALA A 74 13.32 12.94 10.06
N VAL A 75 13.25 11.72 9.53
CA VAL A 75 13.45 10.49 10.30
C VAL A 75 14.91 10.01 10.34
N GLY A 76 15.86 10.83 9.88
CA GLY A 76 17.29 10.54 9.96
C GLY A 76 17.79 9.43 9.03
N THR A 77 17.15 9.25 7.87
CA THR A 77 17.47 8.20 6.89
C THR A 77 17.90 8.79 5.54
N ASP A 78 18.89 8.15 4.89
CA ASP A 78 19.32 8.57 3.54
C ASP A 78 18.33 8.06 2.49
N PHE A 79 17.67 8.98 1.79
CA PHE A 79 16.74 8.68 0.69
C PHE A 79 17.34 7.79 -0.42
N ARG A 80 18.66 7.85 -0.64
CA ARG A 80 19.35 7.00 -1.63
C ARG A 80 19.35 5.53 -1.22
N GLN A 81 19.28 5.25 0.08
CA GLN A 81 19.27 3.90 0.63
C GLN A 81 17.87 3.30 0.75
N ARG A 82 16.80 4.01 0.37
CA ARG A 82 15.41 3.53 0.53
C ARG A 82 15.15 2.18 -0.15
N GLY A 83 15.80 1.91 -1.28
CA GLY A 83 15.71 0.64 -1.99
C GLY A 83 16.37 -0.51 -1.22
N SER A 84 17.62 -0.34 -0.81
CA SER A 84 18.35 -1.36 -0.05
C SER A 84 17.76 -1.58 1.35
N ARG A 85 17.26 -0.52 1.99
CA ARG A 85 16.50 -0.60 3.24
C ARG A 85 15.20 -1.39 3.06
N MET A 86 14.47 -1.14 1.97
CA MET A 86 13.27 -1.91 1.66
C MET A 86 13.59 -3.40 1.47
N GLU A 87 14.63 -3.72 0.69
CA GLU A 87 15.06 -5.09 0.45
C GLU A 87 15.44 -5.84 1.75
N GLU A 88 16.18 -5.19 2.65
CA GLU A 88 16.48 -5.77 3.95
C GLU A 88 15.23 -5.91 4.83
N PHE A 89 14.34 -4.92 4.84
CA PHE A 89 13.10 -4.97 5.61
C PHE A 89 12.19 -6.12 5.15
N ILE A 90 12.13 -6.38 3.84
CA ILE A 90 11.45 -7.55 3.27
C ILE A 90 12.02 -8.86 3.85
N SER A 91 13.35 -8.96 3.96
CA SER A 91 14.02 -10.12 4.53
C SER A 91 13.73 -10.29 6.03
N VAL A 92 13.64 -9.18 6.77
CA VAL A 92 13.22 -9.17 8.18
C VAL A 92 11.79 -9.70 8.32
N LEU A 93 10.84 -9.20 7.51
CA LEU A 93 9.45 -9.64 7.55
C LEU A 93 9.31 -11.15 7.25
N HIS A 94 10.02 -11.64 6.23
CA HIS A 94 10.05 -13.07 5.93
C HIS A 94 10.59 -13.90 7.11
N SER A 95 11.59 -13.40 7.81
CA SER A 95 12.13 -14.05 9.01
C SER A 95 11.10 -14.05 10.14
N CYS A 96 10.47 -12.91 10.43
CA CYS A 96 9.44 -12.77 11.47
C CYS A 96 8.22 -13.67 11.25
N TRP A 97 7.85 -13.90 9.99
CA TRP A 97 6.73 -14.75 9.61
C TRP A 97 7.11 -16.23 9.42
N GLY A 98 8.40 -16.55 9.43
CA GLY A 98 8.93 -17.91 9.43
C GLY A 98 8.81 -18.59 10.79
N ALA A 99 9.45 -19.75 10.93
CA ALA A 99 9.52 -20.47 12.20
C ALA A 99 10.35 -19.70 13.24
N ASP A 100 9.99 -19.85 14.51
CA ASP A 100 10.82 -19.39 15.63
C ASP A 100 12.03 -20.35 15.84
N PRO A 101 13.13 -19.86 16.44
CA PRO A 101 13.36 -18.47 16.84
C PRO A 101 13.73 -17.58 15.64
N VAL A 102 13.16 -16.37 15.63
CA VAL A 102 13.46 -15.34 14.64
C VAL A 102 14.77 -14.67 15.04
N ARG A 103 15.64 -14.44 14.06
CA ARG A 103 16.83 -13.59 14.20
C ARG A 103 17.16 -12.93 12.86
N HIS A 104 17.66 -11.71 12.90
CA HIS A 104 18.16 -11.01 11.72
C HIS A 104 19.29 -10.07 12.13
N ARG A 105 20.34 -9.98 11.32
CA ARG A 105 21.41 -9.00 11.49
C ARG A 105 21.84 -8.52 10.11
N GLY A 106 21.55 -7.27 9.80
CA GLY A 106 21.96 -6.64 8.55
C GLY A 106 22.37 -5.18 8.74
N PRO A 107 22.71 -4.49 7.65
CA PRO A 107 23.22 -3.12 7.70
C PRO A 107 22.21 -2.09 8.19
N PHE A 108 20.90 -2.37 8.12
CA PHE A 108 19.84 -1.44 8.52
C PHE A 108 19.01 -1.93 9.71
N PHE A 109 18.88 -3.25 9.91
CA PHE A 109 18.04 -3.82 10.95
C PHE A 109 18.75 -4.91 11.75
N GLU A 110 18.44 -4.97 13.03
CA GLU A 110 18.83 -6.05 13.93
C GLU A 110 17.60 -6.55 14.67
N VAL A 111 17.37 -7.86 14.60
CA VAL A 111 16.34 -8.57 15.37
C VAL A 111 17.07 -9.59 16.23
N PRO A 112 17.13 -9.40 17.56
CA PRO A 112 17.71 -10.39 18.47
C PRO A 112 16.88 -11.67 18.45
N GLU A 113 17.46 -12.77 18.92
CA GLU A 113 16.76 -14.05 18.99
C GLU A 113 15.47 -13.93 19.81
N CYS A 114 14.32 -14.12 19.17
CA CYS A 114 13.02 -13.99 19.82
C CYS A 114 11.95 -14.87 19.17
N SER A 115 10.83 -15.05 19.88
CA SER A 115 9.62 -15.66 19.33
C SER A 115 8.67 -14.58 18.85
N VAL A 116 8.20 -14.69 17.60
CA VAL A 116 7.31 -13.68 16.98
C VAL A 116 5.99 -14.34 16.62
N ASN A 117 4.95 -14.11 17.40
CA ASN A 117 3.61 -14.69 17.18
C ASN A 117 2.52 -13.62 17.35
N PRO A 118 1.35 -13.77 16.69
CA PRO A 118 0.97 -14.85 15.77
C PRO A 118 1.62 -14.74 14.38
N LYS A 119 1.84 -15.88 13.72
CA LYS A 119 2.29 -15.92 12.31
C LYS A 119 1.11 -15.63 11.37
N PRO A 120 1.35 -15.08 10.17
CA PRO A 120 0.31 -14.96 9.15
C PRO A 120 -0.33 -16.31 8.86
N VAL A 121 -1.66 -16.34 8.74
CA VAL A 121 -2.41 -17.54 8.41
C VAL A 121 -2.01 -18.01 7.01
N GLN A 122 -1.39 -19.20 6.91
CA GLN A 122 -1.19 -19.89 5.63
C GLN A 122 -2.51 -20.44 5.12
N ARG A 123 -2.74 -20.41 3.79
CA ARG A 123 -3.94 -21.01 3.20
C ARG A 123 -3.96 -22.52 3.47
N ALA A 124 -5.15 -23.07 3.68
CA ALA A 124 -5.36 -24.49 3.99
C ALA A 124 -4.91 -25.44 2.85
N ASP A 125 -4.74 -24.93 1.63
CA ASP A 125 -4.31 -25.69 0.44
C ASP A 125 -2.78 -25.84 0.33
N GLY A 126 -2.02 -25.40 1.35
CA GLY A 126 -0.56 -25.45 1.36
C GLY A 126 0.09 -24.46 0.39
N SER A 127 -0.70 -23.65 -0.33
CA SER A 127 -0.17 -22.60 -1.19
C SER A 127 0.22 -21.39 -0.35
N THR A 128 1.50 -21.04 -0.39
CA THR A 128 1.96 -19.73 0.07
C THR A 128 1.72 -18.74 -1.07
N ARG A 129 0.61 -17.98 -1.03
CA ARG A 129 0.78 -16.61 -1.54
C ARG A 129 1.86 -16.01 -0.63
N PRO A 130 2.97 -15.49 -1.17
CA PRO A 130 3.92 -14.80 -0.32
C PRO A 130 3.12 -13.69 0.39
N PRO A 131 3.15 -13.62 1.74
CA PRO A 131 2.39 -12.61 2.51
C PRO A 131 2.79 -11.18 2.12
N LEU A 132 3.92 -11.08 1.43
CA LEU A 132 4.47 -9.89 0.84
C LEU A 132 4.34 -9.89 -0.68
N SER A 133 3.89 -8.78 -1.23
CA SER A 133 4.01 -8.49 -2.66
C SER A 133 4.56 -7.08 -2.84
N VAL A 134 5.42 -6.91 -3.84
CA VAL A 134 5.94 -5.59 -4.23
C VAL A 134 5.00 -5.01 -5.28
N TRP A 135 4.52 -3.80 -5.04
CA TRP A 135 3.52 -3.16 -5.87
C TRP A 135 4.04 -1.88 -6.49
N HIS A 136 3.56 -1.59 -7.69
CA HIS A 136 3.74 -0.27 -8.28
C HIS A 136 2.60 0.64 -7.79
N ARG A 137 2.95 1.68 -7.04
CA ARG A 137 2.02 2.74 -6.63
C ARG A 137 2.25 3.96 -7.52
N THR A 138 1.19 4.40 -8.18
CA THR A 138 1.14 5.65 -8.92
C THR A 138 0.15 6.60 -8.25
N PHE A 139 0.16 7.88 -8.61
CA PHE A 139 -0.62 8.94 -8.00
C PHE A 139 -1.45 9.64 -9.06
N VAL A 140 -2.74 9.86 -8.79
CA VAL A 140 -3.56 10.76 -9.61
C VAL A 140 -2.98 12.19 -9.54
N SER A 141 -2.59 12.57 -8.32
CA SER A 141 -1.99 13.86 -7.97
C SER A 141 -0.88 13.63 -6.96
N PHE A 142 0.30 14.21 -7.18
CA PHE A 142 1.39 14.13 -6.19
C PHE A 142 1.10 15.07 -5.01
N PRO A 143 1.50 14.70 -3.78
CA PRO A 143 1.48 15.63 -2.66
C PRO A 143 2.35 16.85 -3.01
N ALA A 144 1.73 18.03 -2.99
CA ALA A 144 2.23 19.34 -3.41
C ALA A 144 3.73 19.40 -3.80
N ARG A 145 4.03 19.16 -5.08
CA ARG A 145 5.30 19.57 -5.69
C ARG A 145 5.05 20.74 -6.63
N PRO A 146 5.41 21.98 -6.24
CA PRO A 146 5.28 23.15 -7.11
C PRO A 146 5.95 22.88 -8.47
N GLY A 147 5.20 23.10 -9.56
CA GLY A 147 5.73 23.01 -10.93
C GLY A 147 5.74 21.62 -11.57
N ARG A 148 5.23 20.57 -10.92
CA ARG A 148 5.02 19.26 -11.57
C ARG A 148 3.56 19.13 -11.99
N ALA A 149 3.30 19.02 -13.29
CA ALA A 149 1.96 18.74 -13.79
C ALA A 149 1.41 17.46 -13.16
N GLN A 150 0.16 17.51 -12.67
CA GLN A 150 -0.51 16.32 -12.18
C GLN A 150 -0.70 15.36 -13.38
N PRO A 151 -0.36 14.08 -13.22
CA PRO A 151 -0.43 13.11 -14.32
C PRO A 151 -1.86 12.92 -14.84
N GLY A 152 -2.87 13.05 -13.97
CA GLY A 152 -4.27 12.85 -14.34
C GLY A 152 -4.51 11.44 -14.90
N ILE A 153 -5.66 11.22 -15.55
CA ILE A 153 -6.04 9.89 -16.05
C ILE A 153 -5.09 9.40 -17.15
N ASP A 154 -4.64 10.28 -18.05
CA ASP A 154 -3.77 9.88 -19.15
C ASP A 154 -2.35 9.50 -18.68
N GLY A 155 -1.83 10.21 -17.67
CA GLY A 155 -0.56 9.83 -17.03
C GLY A 155 -0.66 8.50 -16.29
N LEU A 156 -1.79 8.23 -15.62
CA LEU A 156 -2.04 6.92 -14.99
C LEU A 156 -2.09 5.79 -16.02
N ARG A 157 -2.67 6.03 -17.21
CA ARG A 157 -2.68 5.05 -18.30
C ARG A 157 -1.26 4.73 -18.78
N ALA A 158 -0.41 5.73 -18.93
CA ALA A 158 0.99 5.54 -19.29
C ALA A 158 1.75 4.73 -18.22
N ASP A 159 1.54 5.01 -16.94
CA ASP A 159 2.14 4.25 -15.83
C ASP A 159 1.67 2.78 -15.83
N LEU A 160 0.39 2.53 -16.11
CA LEU A 160 -0.16 1.18 -16.26
C LEU A 160 0.48 0.42 -17.42
N GLU A 161 0.70 1.06 -18.57
CA GLU A 161 1.39 0.47 -19.71
C GLU A 161 2.84 0.09 -19.37
N VAL A 162 3.58 0.98 -18.71
CA VAL A 162 4.94 0.71 -18.23
C VAL A 162 4.93 -0.46 -17.24
N ALA A 163 4.02 -0.45 -16.27
CA ALA A 163 3.92 -1.51 -15.28
C ALA A 163 3.59 -2.87 -15.91
N ARG A 164 2.65 -2.91 -16.86
CA ARG A 164 2.32 -4.10 -17.67
C ARG A 164 3.56 -4.62 -18.40
N ALA A 165 4.28 -3.74 -19.10
CA ALA A 165 5.50 -4.09 -19.85
C ALA A 165 6.63 -4.62 -18.94
N LYS A 166 6.67 -4.18 -17.67
CA LYS A 166 7.63 -4.63 -16.66
C LYS A 166 7.17 -5.87 -15.87
N GLY A 167 6.02 -6.45 -16.21
CA GLY A 167 5.51 -7.67 -15.57
C GLY A 167 4.94 -7.45 -14.17
N PHE A 168 4.57 -6.22 -13.80
CA PHE A 168 3.89 -5.99 -12.54
C PHE A 168 2.53 -6.68 -12.53
N ARG A 169 2.24 -7.33 -11.40
CA ARG A 169 1.00 -8.10 -11.21
C ARG A 169 -0.22 -7.20 -11.08
N GLU A 170 -0.09 -6.08 -10.37
CA GLU A 170 -1.12 -5.05 -10.29
C GLU A 170 -0.52 -3.69 -9.97
N VAL A 171 -1.27 -2.65 -10.32
CA VAL A 171 -0.93 -1.25 -10.08
C VAL A 171 -1.95 -0.67 -9.12
N ILE A 172 -1.43 0.06 -8.14
CA ILE A 172 -2.23 0.77 -7.14
C ILE A 172 -2.33 2.22 -7.56
N VAL A 173 -3.55 2.71 -7.73
CA VAL A 173 -3.82 4.12 -8.00
C VAL A 173 -4.08 4.84 -6.68
N GLU A 174 -3.16 5.74 -6.31
CA GLU A 174 -3.33 6.62 -5.16
C GLU A 174 -4.30 7.74 -5.50
N CYS A 175 -5.40 7.77 -4.77
CA CYS A 175 -6.52 8.69 -4.96
C CYS A 175 -6.56 9.78 -3.88
N ASN A 176 -5.82 9.61 -2.77
CA ASN A 176 -5.62 10.66 -1.78
C ASN A 176 -4.78 11.80 -2.41
N PHE A 177 -4.97 13.03 -1.93
CA PHE A 177 -4.37 14.27 -2.47
C PHE A 177 -4.85 14.67 -3.86
N TRP A 178 -5.91 14.05 -4.38
CA TRP A 178 -6.56 14.51 -5.60
C TRP A 178 -7.35 15.79 -5.32
N GLU A 179 -6.80 16.93 -5.73
CA GLU A 179 -7.31 18.27 -5.40
C GLU A 179 -8.78 18.51 -5.79
N GLU A 180 -9.30 17.77 -6.78
CA GLU A 180 -10.69 17.84 -7.21
C GLU A 180 -11.67 17.08 -6.30
N ILE A 181 -11.16 16.37 -5.29
CA ILE A 181 -11.96 15.58 -4.34
C ILE A 181 -12.08 16.36 -3.02
N ASP A 182 -13.12 17.18 -2.94
CA ASP A 182 -13.35 18.13 -1.84
C ASP A 182 -14.56 17.78 -0.95
N SER A 183 -15.24 16.68 -1.24
CA SER A 183 -16.49 16.31 -0.57
C SER A 183 -16.72 14.80 -0.54
N PRO A 184 -17.57 14.29 0.38
CA PRO A 184 -17.97 12.89 0.39
C PRO A 184 -18.59 12.44 -0.95
N ALA A 185 -19.39 13.29 -1.60
CA ALA A 185 -19.99 12.98 -2.89
C ALA A 185 -18.93 12.84 -4.00
N ALA A 186 -17.90 13.71 -3.99
CA ALA A 186 -16.77 13.59 -4.93
C ALA A 186 -16.00 12.28 -4.73
N TRP A 187 -15.80 11.85 -3.48
CA TRP A 187 -15.19 10.56 -3.16
C TRP A 187 -15.96 9.37 -3.74
N LEU A 188 -17.30 9.41 -3.69
CA LEU A 188 -18.15 8.35 -4.23
C LEU A 188 -18.08 8.24 -5.76
N ALA A 189 -17.71 9.31 -6.45
CA ALA A 189 -17.55 9.33 -7.90
C ALA A 189 -16.18 8.82 -8.38
N VAL A 190 -15.19 8.71 -7.50
CA VAL A 190 -13.81 8.31 -7.87
C VAL A 190 -13.73 6.98 -8.63
N PRO A 191 -14.40 5.89 -8.21
CA PRO A 191 -14.35 4.62 -8.95
C PRO A 191 -14.85 4.75 -10.39
N ASP A 192 -15.94 5.50 -10.61
CA ASP A 192 -16.49 5.76 -11.94
C ASP A 192 -15.54 6.61 -12.79
N ARG A 193 -14.86 7.59 -12.18
CA ARG A 193 -13.85 8.42 -12.85
C ARG A 193 -12.61 7.62 -13.27
N LEU A 194 -12.25 6.57 -12.52
CA LEU A 194 -11.10 5.72 -12.80
C LEU A 194 -11.44 4.44 -13.60
N ALA A 195 -12.73 4.15 -13.82
CA ALA A 195 -13.18 3.01 -14.61
C ALA A 195 -12.52 2.89 -16.00
N PRO A 196 -12.18 3.99 -16.72
CA PRO A 196 -11.45 3.89 -17.99
C PRO A 196 -10.05 3.24 -17.91
N LEU A 197 -9.47 3.08 -16.71
CA LEU A 197 -8.19 2.40 -16.50
C LEU A 197 -8.28 0.87 -16.53
N LEU A 198 -9.50 0.31 -16.49
CA LEU A 198 -9.74 -1.13 -16.49
C LEU A 198 -9.60 -1.78 -17.88
N GLY A 199 -9.50 -0.98 -18.94
CA GLY A 199 -9.32 -1.40 -20.34
C GLY A 199 -7.92 -1.85 -20.73
#